data_AF-A0A914RCM5-F1
#
_entry.id   AF-A0A914RCM5-F1
#
_cell.length_a   1.000
_cell.length_b   1.000
_cell.length_c   1.000
_cell.angle_alpha   90.00
_cell.angle_beta   90.00
_cell.angle_gamma   90.00
#
_symmetry.space_group_name_H-M   'P 1'
#
loop_
_entity.id
_entity.type
_entity.pdbx_description
1 polymer ?
#
loop_
_entity_poly.entity_id
_entity_poly.type
_entity_poly.pdbx_seq_one_letter_code
_entity_poly.pdbx_strand_id
1 'polypeptide(L)'
;EGNSFFITYTVDGRQLVKENGAEFVVDHSKGEYWEELKEAYPSGFDVILEMLANANLEHDFELVANNGCVCFFALLLLVVFILLTQLQIIYTLEVLRLN
;
A
#
# COMPACT_ATOMS: atom_id res chain seq x y z
N GLU A 1 -2.32 -4.87 -22.67
CA GLU A 1 -1.17 -5.13 -21.79
C GLU A 1 -1.32 -4.19 -20.61
N GLY A 2 -1.23 -4.70 -19.38
CA GLY A 2 -1.42 -3.88 -18.18
C GLY A 2 -0.05 -3.39 -17.71
N ASN A 3 0.14 -2.08 -17.66
CA ASN A 3 1.38 -1.50 -17.19
C ASN A 3 1.36 -1.53 -15.65
N SER A 4 2.46 -1.98 -15.03
CA SER A 4 2.57 -2.07 -13.57
C SER A 4 3.54 -1.02 -13.02
N PHE A 5 3.11 -0.35 -11.94
CA PHE A 5 3.82 0.78 -11.37
C PHE A 5 4.02 0.62 -9.87
N PHE A 6 5.22 0.97 -9.38
CA PHE A 6 5.59 0.85 -7.97
C PHE A 6 6.31 2.10 -7.47
N ILE A 7 6.01 2.48 -6.22
CA ILE A 7 6.69 3.59 -5.54
C ILE A 7 7.46 3.02 -4.35
N THR A 8 8.71 3.43 -4.17
CA THR A 8 9.59 2.89 -3.13
C THR A 8 10.64 3.91 -2.68
N TYR A 9 11.07 3.83 -1.43
CA TYR A 9 11.99 4.78 -0.79
C TYR A 9 13.49 4.44 -0.97
N THR A 10 13.84 3.18 -1.25
CA THR A 10 15.24 2.72 -1.21
C THR A 10 15.74 2.24 -2.57
N VAL A 11 17.05 2.35 -2.79
CA VAL A 11 17.70 1.82 -4.00
C VAL A 11 17.46 0.31 -4.13
N ASP A 12 17.63 -0.44 -3.05
CA ASP A 12 17.39 -1.88 -3.02
C ASP A 12 15.92 -2.22 -3.29
N GLY A 13 14.99 -1.45 -2.73
CA GLY A 13 13.56 -1.61 -2.98
C GLY A 13 13.21 -1.36 -4.43
N ARG A 14 13.83 -0.36 -5.07
CA ARG A 14 13.66 -0.08 -6.52
C ARG A 14 14.16 -1.23 -7.37
N GLN A 15 15.32 -1.79 -7.04
CA GLN A 15 15.85 -2.93 -7.76
C GLN A 15 14.92 -4.15 -7.61
N LEU A 16 14.48 -4.44 -6.38
CA LEU A 16 13.59 -5.56 -6.09
C LEU A 16 12.29 -5.50 -6.91
N VAL A 17 11.61 -4.36 -6.94
CA VAL A 17 10.33 -4.27 -7.68
C VAL A 17 10.54 -4.38 -9.20
N LYS A 18 11.65 -3.85 -9.75
CA LYS A 18 12.00 -4.02 -11.16
C LYS A 18 12.26 -5.49 -11.50
N GLU A 19 12.99 -6.20 -10.65
CA GLU A 19 13.24 -7.64 -10.83
C GLU A 19 11.94 -8.46 -10.78
N ASN A 20 10.91 -7.96 -10.10
CA ASN A 20 9.58 -8.56 -10.04
C ASN A 20 8.61 -8.07 -11.14
N GLY A 21 9.12 -7.37 -12.16
CA GLY A 21 8.34 -6.99 -13.34
C GLY A 21 7.68 -5.62 -13.30
N ALA A 22 8.05 -4.76 -12.34
CA ALA A 22 7.64 -3.36 -12.38
C ALA A 22 8.19 -2.67 -13.64
N GLU A 23 7.30 -2.13 -14.45
CA GLU A 23 7.67 -1.44 -15.70
C GLU A 23 8.23 -0.05 -15.42
N PHE A 24 7.64 0.64 -14.44
CA PHE A 24 8.07 1.95 -13.99
C PHE A 24 8.15 2.02 -12.47
N VAL A 25 9.15 2.75 -11.96
CA VAL A 25 9.43 2.83 -10.52
C VAL A 25 9.88 4.24 -10.16
N VAL A 26 9.22 4.84 -9.17
CA VAL A 26 9.57 6.19 -8.68
C VAL A 26 10.13 6.14 -7.25
N ASP A 27 11.05 7.06 -7.00
CA ASP A 27 11.67 7.28 -5.68
C ASP A 27 10.77 8.14 -4.78
N HIS A 28 10.16 7.52 -3.77
CA HIS A 28 9.28 8.19 -2.82
C HIS A 28 10.02 9.18 -1.91
N SER A 29 11.36 9.12 -1.85
CA SER A 29 12.13 10.06 -1.02
C SER A 29 12.17 11.47 -1.60
N LYS A 30 11.76 11.64 -2.87
CA LYS A 30 11.65 12.95 -3.50
C LYS A 30 10.31 13.56 -3.11
N GLY A 31 10.34 14.78 -2.56
CA GLY A 31 9.12 15.59 -2.50
C GLY A 31 8.63 15.81 -3.92
N GLU A 32 7.33 15.69 -4.17
CA GLU A 32 6.68 15.93 -5.48
C GLU A 32 6.76 14.78 -6.51
N TYR A 33 7.00 13.55 -6.07
CA TYR A 33 6.99 12.39 -6.96
C TYR A 33 5.66 12.18 -7.72
N TRP A 34 4.54 12.67 -7.18
CA TRP A 34 3.22 12.60 -7.81
C TRP A 34 3.11 13.47 -9.06
N GLU A 35 3.90 14.53 -9.19
CA GLU A 35 3.91 15.37 -10.39
C GLU A 35 4.53 14.63 -11.57
N GLU A 36 5.67 13.95 -11.33
CA GLU A 36 6.31 13.07 -12.31
C GLU A 36 5.34 11.99 -12.81
N LEU A 37 4.47 11.48 -11.93
CA LEU A 37 3.45 10.50 -12.29
C LEU A 37 2.30 11.08 -13.10
N LYS A 38 1.84 12.30 -12.79
CA LYS A 38 0.82 12.98 -13.60
C LYS A 38 1.33 13.28 -14.99
N GLU A 39 2.60 13.67 -15.12
CA GLU A 39 3.22 13.93 -16.42
C GLU A 39 3.40 12.64 -17.24
N ALA A 40 3.84 11.55 -16.60
CA ALA A 40 4.03 10.26 -17.26
C ALA A 40 2.69 9.57 -17.63
N TYR A 41 1.66 9.76 -16.80
CA TYR A 41 0.34 9.11 -16.94
C TYR A 41 -0.79 10.14 -16.81
N PRO A 42 -0.99 11.00 -17.82
CA PRO A 42 -2.00 12.08 -17.76
C PRO A 42 -3.44 11.56 -17.73
N SER A 43 -3.67 10.29 -18.10
CA SER A 43 -4.98 9.64 -17.98
C SER A 43 -5.25 9.05 -16.60
N GLY A 44 -4.25 9.02 -15.72
CA GLY A 44 -4.31 8.39 -14.41
C GLY A 44 -4.16 6.86 -14.45
N PHE A 45 -4.27 6.24 -13.28
CA PHE A 45 -4.17 4.80 -13.08
C PHE A 45 -5.56 4.16 -12.92
N ASP A 46 -5.77 3.01 -13.58
CA ASP A 46 -7.01 2.23 -13.44
C ASP A 46 -7.17 1.65 -12.03
N VAL A 47 -6.05 1.25 -11.41
CA VAL A 47 -6.00 0.67 -10.07
C VAL A 47 -4.81 1.22 -9.32
N ILE A 48 -5.04 1.77 -8.13
CA ILE A 48 -4.01 2.16 -7.19
C ILE A 48 -4.13 1.27 -5.95
N LEU A 49 -3.03 0.59 -5.59
CA LEU A 49 -2.93 -0.24 -4.40
C LEU A 49 -2.18 0.54 -3.32
N GLU A 50 -2.91 0.99 -2.28
CA GLU A 50 -2.36 1.81 -1.22
C GLU A 50 -2.33 1.04 0.12
N MET A 51 -1.22 1.14 0.85
CA MET A 51 -0.97 0.36 2.07
C MET A 51 -1.11 1.19 3.35
N LEU A 52 -0.98 2.52 3.27
CA LEU A 52 -1.02 3.46 4.39
C LEU A 52 -1.75 4.75 3.99
N ALA A 53 -3.07 4.65 3.85
CA ALA A 53 -3.99 5.73 3.43
C ALA A 53 -3.97 7.04 4.26
N ASN A 54 -3.24 7.10 5.37
CA ASN A 54 -3.19 8.24 6.28
C ASN A 54 -2.54 9.48 5.65
N ALA A 55 -1.49 9.30 4.84
CA ALA A 55 -0.70 10.43 4.31
C ALA A 55 -0.81 10.62 2.80
N ASN A 56 -1.11 9.56 2.04
CA ASN A 56 -0.96 9.55 0.57
C ASN A 56 -2.28 9.64 -0.19
N LEU A 57 -3.41 9.49 0.51
CA LEU A 57 -4.74 9.37 -0.07
C LEU A 57 -5.17 10.56 -0.93
N GLU A 58 -4.83 11.77 -0.53
CA GLU A 58 -5.16 12.99 -1.28
C GLU A 58 -4.52 12.98 -2.67
N HIS A 59 -3.23 12.64 -2.73
CA HIS A 59 -2.50 12.56 -4.00
C HIS A 59 -2.92 11.35 -4.84
N ASP A 60 -3.26 10.22 -4.21
CA ASP A 60 -3.75 9.03 -4.92
C ASP A 60 -5.06 9.33 -5.67
N PHE A 61 -5.96 10.13 -5.10
CA PHE A 61 -7.19 10.56 -5.79
C PHE A 61 -6.92 11.50 -6.98
N GLU A 62 -5.81 12.22 -6.99
CA GLU A 62 -5.43 13.05 -8.15
C GLU A 62 -4.77 12.22 -9.27
N LEU A 63 -4.35 10.99 -8.96
CA LEU A 63 -3.68 10.08 -9.87
C LEU A 63 -4.60 8.99 -10.42
N VAL A 64 -5.79 8.80 -9.85
CA VAL A 64 -6.73 7.77 -10.34
C VAL A 64 -7.41 8.20 -11.64
N ALA A 65 -7.52 7.27 -12.58
CA ALA A 65 -8.21 7.50 -13.85
C ALA A 65 -9.73 7.62 -13.66
N ASN A 66 -10.42 8.14 -14.69
CA ASN A 66 -11.88 8.05 -14.75
C ASN A 66 -12.33 6.58 -14.75
N ASN A 67 -13.20 6.23 -13.81
CA ASN A 67 -13.62 4.84 -13.51
C ASN A 67 -12.53 3.94 -12.91
N GLY A 68 -11.39 4.50 -12.53
CA GLY A 68 -10.38 3.79 -11.76
C GLY A 68 -10.82 3.61 -10.30
N CYS A 69 -10.09 2.76 -9.58
CA CYS A 69 -10.34 2.51 -8.17
C CYS A 69 -9.05 2.61 -7.34
N VAL A 70 -9.21 3.04 -6.09
CA VAL A 70 -8.14 2.98 -5.10
C VAL A 70 -8.49 1.92 -4.06
N CYS A 71 -7.64 0.92 -3.93
CA CYS A 71 -7.80 -0.17 -2.97
C CYS A 71 -6.81 0.01 -1.82
N PHE A 72 -7.35 0.22 -0.62
CA PHE A 72 -6.54 0.37 0.60
C PHE A 72 -6.44 -0.94 1.35
N PHE A 73 -5.22 -1.38 1.62
CA PHE A 73 -4.95 -2.51 2.51
C PHE A 73 -4.52 -1.99 3.88
N ALA A 74 -5.46 -1.94 4.83
CA ALA A 74 -5.15 -1.61 6.21
C ALA A 74 -4.51 -2.82 6.94
N LEU A 75 -3.23 -3.09 6.67
CA LEU A 75 -2.49 -4.17 7.32
C LEU A 75 -2.49 -4.04 8.85
N LEU A 76 -2.50 -2.79 9.35
CA LEU A 76 -2.54 -2.50 10.79
C LEU A 76 -3.80 -3.05 11.47
N LEU A 77 -4.98 -2.93 10.85
CA LEU A 77 -6.22 -3.42 11.44
C LEU A 77 -6.24 -4.95 11.51
N LEU A 78 -5.68 -5.62 10.51
CA LEU A 78 -5.58 -7.08 10.50
C LEU A 78 -4.61 -7.59 11.58
N VAL A 79 -3.45 -6.95 11.73
CA VAL A 79 -2.47 -7.29 12.77
C VAL A 79 -3.05 -7.04 14.17
N VAL A 80 -3.71 -5.89 14.39
CA VAL A 80 -4.38 -5.59 15.67
C VAL A 80 -5.48 -6.61 15.96
N PHE A 81 -6.29 -6.97 14.97
CA PHE A 81 -7.35 -7.97 15.13
C PHE A 81 -6.78 -9.34 15.53
N ILE A 82 -5.70 -9.79 14.87
CA ILE A 82 -5.02 -11.05 15.19
C ILE A 82 -4.48 -11.00 16.62
N LEU A 83 -3.80 -9.93 17.02
CA LEU A 83 -3.25 -9.80 18.38
C LEU A 83 -4.33 -9.82 19.45
N LEU A 84 -5.45 -9.11 19.22
CA LEU A 84 -6.59 -9.12 20.14
C LEU A 84 -7.23 -10.51 20.25
N THR A 85 -7.36 -11.24 19.13
CA THR A 85 -7.87 -12.61 19.17
C THR A 85 -6.92 -13.56 19.89
N GLN A 86 -5.60 -13.45 19.68
CA GLN A 86 -4.62 -14.23 20.44
C GLN A 86 -4.71 -13.95 21.94
N LEU A 87 -4.82 -12.69 22.34
CA LEU A 87 -4.96 -12.30 23.76
C LEU A 87 -6.24 -12.87 24.39
N GLN A 88 -7.37 -12.79 23.67
CA GLN A 88 -8.65 -13.34 24.11
C GLN A 88 -8.59 -14.86 24.31
N ILE A 89 -7.91 -15.57 23.40
CA ILE A 89 -7.69 -17.02 23.48
C ILE A 89 -6.84 -17.36 24.70
N ILE A 90 -5.72 -16.67 24.91
CA ILE A 90 -4.82 -16.88 26.05
C ILE A 90 -5.59 -16.68 27.36
N TYR A 91 -6.34 -15.57 27.48
CA TYR A 91 -7.15 -15.28 28.66
C TYR A 91 -8.18 -16.39 28.93
N THR A 92 -8.85 -16.86 27.89
CA THR A 92 -9.85 -17.94 28.00
C THR A 92 -9.21 -19.25 28.47
N LEU A 93 -8.05 -19.61 27.91
CA LEU A 93 -7.30 -20.80 28.33
C LEU A 93 -6.80 -20.70 29.77
N GLU A 94 -6.39 -19.52 30.21
CA GLU A 94 -5.92 -19.28 31.58
C GLU A 94 -7.06 -19.35 32.59
N VAL A 95 -8.23 -18.78 32.27
CA VAL A 95 -9.45 -18.93 33.09
C VAL A 95 -9.89 -20.40 33.17
N LEU A 96 -9.83 -21.15 32.07
CA LEU A 96 -10.13 -22.58 32.07
C LEU A 96 -9.10 -23.41 32.86
N ARG A 97 -7.84 -22.97 32.92
CA ARG A 97 -6.78 -23.64 33.70
C ARG A 97 -6.96 -23.41 35.21
N LEU A 98 -7.51 -22.26 35.59
CA LEU A 98 -7.66 -21.84 36.99
C LEU A 98 -9.00 -22.28 37.63
N ASN A 99 -9.93 -22.86 36.85
CA ASN A 99 -11.17 -23.48 37.34
C ASN A 99 -11.09 -25.00 37.22
#